data_AF-A0A8B8CNS6-F1
#
_entry.id   AF-A0A8B8CNS6-F1
#
_cell.length_a   1.000
_cell.length_b   1.000
_cell.length_c   1.000
_cell.angle_alpha   90.00
_cell.angle_beta   90.00
_cell.angle_gamma   90.00
#
_symmetry.space_group_name_H-M   'P 1'
#
loop_
_entity.id
_entity.type
_entity.pdbx_description
1 polymer ?
#
loop_
_entity_poly.entity_id
_entity_poly.type
_entity_poly.pdbx_seq_one_letter_code
_entity_poly.pdbx_strand_id
1 'polypeptide(L)'
;MEKTKDGSFVKDGKSIWEPQSEKVKEACKKRGDEFDQHRIAREEGDPCFKEGQMAMDCLKANMYNKSKCELEFENTRACKKFWGKIRRQRIVKGQRPFIPDIEDREEVKKEYAHFLKT
;
A
#
# COMPACT_ATOMS: atom_id res chain seq x y z
N MET A 1 -22.37 21.05 19.13
CA MET A 1 -21.34 20.02 18.91
C MET A 1 -21.87 19.14 17.81
N GLU A 2 -21.26 19.25 16.64
CA GLU A 2 -21.73 18.58 15.43
C GLU A 2 -20.68 17.56 15.01
N LYS A 3 -21.12 16.41 14.50
CA LYS A 3 -20.22 15.40 13.96
C LYS A 3 -20.12 15.60 12.45
N THR A 4 -18.90 15.80 11.93
CA THR A 4 -18.65 15.94 10.50
C THR A 4 -18.70 14.58 9.80
N LYS A 5 -18.78 14.59 8.46
CA LYS A 5 -18.81 13.36 7.64
C LYS A 5 -17.55 12.51 7.82
N ASP A 6 -16.41 13.15 8.13
CA ASP A 6 -15.13 12.50 8.43
C ASP A 6 -15.05 11.95 9.86
N GLY A 7 -16.14 12.06 10.64
CA GLY A 7 -16.23 11.54 12.01
C GLY A 7 -15.69 12.47 13.10
N SER A 8 -15.14 13.63 12.72
CA SER A 8 -14.62 14.64 13.65
C SER A 8 -15.76 15.36 14.37
N PHE A 9 -15.55 15.70 15.65
CA PHE A 9 -16.49 16.51 16.40
C PHE A 9 -16.06 17.98 16.35
N VAL A 10 -16.97 18.86 15.95
CA VAL A 10 -16.76 20.30 15.87
C VAL A 10 -17.66 21.06 16.84
N LYS A 11 -17.16 22.19 17.35
CA LYS A 11 -17.93 23.17 18.12
C LYS A 11 -17.58 24.54 17.56
N ASP A 12 -18.58 25.34 17.20
CA ASP A 12 -18.42 26.69 16.62
C ASP A 12 -17.50 26.69 15.38
N GLY A 13 -17.65 25.66 14.53
CA GLY A 13 -16.86 25.49 13.30
C GLY A 13 -15.42 25.00 13.50
N LYS A 14 -14.96 24.78 14.74
CA LYS A 14 -13.59 24.29 15.04
C LYS A 14 -13.60 22.86 15.56
N SER A 15 -12.58 22.08 15.20
CA SER A 15 -12.45 20.71 15.68
C SER A 15 -12.13 20.70 17.17
N ILE A 16 -12.89 19.91 17.94
CA ILE A 16 -12.77 19.86 19.41
C ILE A 16 -11.43 19.23 19.82
N TRP A 17 -10.92 18.32 19.00
CA TRP A 17 -9.67 17.59 19.25
C TRP A 17 -8.43 18.30 18.69
N GLU A 18 -8.57 19.53 18.18
CA GLU A 18 -7.42 20.26 17.65
C GLU A 18 -6.45 20.65 18.76
N PRO A 19 -5.16 20.26 18.67
CA PRO A 19 -4.17 20.70 19.62
C PRO A 19 -4.08 22.23 19.61
N GLN A 20 -4.25 22.87 20.76
CA GLN A 20 -4.17 24.34 20.86
C GLN A 20 -2.72 24.86 20.81
N SER A 21 -1.73 23.99 21.04
CA SER A 21 -0.32 24.32 20.99
C SER A 21 0.25 24.08 19.59
N GLU A 22 0.83 25.11 18.98
CA GLU A 22 1.53 25.00 17.68
C GLU A 22 2.65 23.94 17.72
N LYS A 23 3.37 23.81 18.83
CA LYS A 23 4.38 22.77 19.01
C LYS A 23 3.77 21.36 18.92
N VAL A 24 2.57 21.17 19.46
CA VAL A 24 1.87 19.89 19.39
C VAL A 24 1.33 19.66 17.98
N LYS A 25 0.82 20.70 17.30
CA LYS A 25 0.40 20.59 15.89
C LYS A 25 1.56 20.18 14.99
N GLU A 26 2.71 20.81 15.13
CA GLU A 26 3.92 20.50 14.36
C GLU A 26 4.41 19.08 14.63
N ALA A 27 4.43 18.65 15.89
CA ALA A 27 4.80 17.27 16.26
C ALA A 27 3.80 16.22 15.74
N CYS A 28 2.51 16.52 15.70
CA CYS A 28 1.49 15.66 15.09
C CYS A 28 1.69 15.58 13.57
N LYS A 29 1.93 16.71 12.90
CA LYS A 29 2.20 16.77 11.46
C LYS A 29 3.43 15.93 11.11
N LYS A 30 4.55 16.16 11.79
CA LYS A 30 5.80 15.43 11.55
C LYS A 30 5.62 13.92 11.64
N ARG A 31 4.90 13.43 12.66
CA ARG A 31 4.58 12.00 12.79
C ARG A 31 3.68 11.48 11.66
N GLY A 32 2.75 12.31 11.18
CA GLY A 32 1.94 12.01 10.00
C GLY A 32 2.80 11.88 8.73
N ASP A 33 3.68 12.85 8.50
CA ASP A 33 4.60 12.86 7.35
C ASP A 33 5.53 11.63 7.37
N GLU A 34 6.08 11.27 8.54
CA GLU A 34 6.90 10.06 8.73
C GLU A 34 6.12 8.77 8.42
N PHE A 35 4.85 8.70 8.84
CA PHE A 35 3.97 7.56 8.55
C PHE A 35 3.69 7.42 7.05
N ASP A 36 3.39 8.54 6.38
CA ASP A 36 3.15 8.55 4.94
C ASP A 36 4.41 8.17 4.14
N GLN A 37 5.57 8.67 4.54
CA GLN A 37 6.84 8.31 3.91
C GLN A 37 7.11 6.80 4.01
N HIS A 38 6.84 6.18 5.16
CA HIS A 38 7.00 4.74 5.33
C HIS A 38 6.03 3.93 4.46
N ARG A 39 4.79 4.42 4.28
CA ARG A 39 3.80 3.82 3.38
C ARG A 39 4.26 3.89 1.93
N ILE A 40 4.73 5.05 1.47
CA ILE A 40 5.24 5.27 0.11
C ILE A 40 6.43 4.34 -0.17
N ALA A 41 7.40 4.27 0.75
CA ALA A 41 8.56 3.39 0.62
C ALA A 41 8.17 1.90 0.49
N ARG A 42 7.09 1.46 1.15
CA ARG A 42 6.56 0.11 0.96
C ARG A 42 5.94 -0.10 -0.42
N GLU A 43 5.20 0.87 -0.95
CA GLU A 43 4.59 0.79 -2.29
C GLU A 43 5.66 0.75 -3.40
N GLU A 44 6.74 1.51 -3.22
CA GLU A 44 7.91 1.51 -4.11
C GLU A 44 8.73 0.23 -3.99
N GLY A 45 8.93 -0.30 -2.79
CA GLY A 45 9.72 -1.51 -2.54
C GLY A 45 8.99 -2.83 -2.82
N ASP A 46 7.68 -2.88 -2.63
CA ASP A 46 6.83 -4.06 -2.84
C ASP A 46 5.87 -3.85 -4.02
N PRO A 47 6.13 -4.48 -5.17
CA PRO A 47 5.25 -4.35 -6.34
C PRO A 47 3.87 -5.02 -6.15
N CYS A 48 3.67 -5.73 -5.04
CA CYS A 48 2.40 -6.36 -4.64
C CYS A 48 1.75 -5.69 -3.43
N PHE A 49 2.16 -4.46 -3.10
CA PHE A 49 1.64 -3.73 -1.93
C PHE A 49 0.11 -3.58 -1.97
N LYS A 50 -0.46 -3.27 -3.14
CA LYS A 50 -1.90 -3.05 -3.31
C LYS A 50 -2.71 -4.33 -3.10
N GLU A 51 -2.28 -5.45 -3.67
CA GLU A 51 -2.91 -6.76 -3.51
C GLU A 51 -2.87 -7.21 -2.03
N GLY A 52 -1.74 -6.97 -1.35
CA GLY A 52 -1.62 -7.20 0.08
C GLY A 52 -2.59 -6.34 0.91
N GLN A 53 -2.75 -5.07 0.54
CA GLN A 53 -3.70 -4.17 1.18
C GLN A 53 -5.15 -4.66 1.00
N MET A 54 -5.52 -5.10 -0.21
CA MET A 54 -6.85 -5.69 -0.47
C MET A 54 -7.12 -6.93 0.39
N ALA A 55 -6.13 -7.81 0.55
CA ALA A 55 -6.26 -8.96 1.44
C ALA A 55 -6.46 -8.55 2.90
N MET A 56 -5.72 -7.55 3.37
CA MET A 56 -5.87 -7.02 4.74
C MET A 56 -7.22 -6.35 4.95
N ASP A 57 -7.74 -5.64 3.95
CA ASP A 57 -9.02 -4.95 4.04
C ASP A 57 -10.19 -5.95 3.99
N CYS A 58 -10.07 -7.01 3.18
CA CYS A 58 -11.01 -8.13 3.24
C CYS A 58 -11.02 -8.79 4.62
N LEU A 59 -9.85 -9.04 5.22
CA LEU A 59 -9.77 -9.60 6.58
C LEU A 59 -10.46 -8.70 7.60
N LYS A 60 -10.18 -7.39 7.59
CA LYS A 60 -10.83 -6.43 8.50
C LYS A 60 -12.35 -6.45 8.36
N ALA A 61 -12.86 -6.49 7.12
CA ALA A 61 -14.30 -6.54 6.85
C ALA A 61 -14.95 -7.86 7.29
N ASN A 62 -14.19 -8.96 7.32
CA ASN A 62 -14.69 -10.31 7.59
C ASN A 62 -14.27 -10.88 8.94
N MET A 63 -13.97 -10.01 9.92
CA MET A 63 -13.53 -10.41 11.27
C MET A 63 -12.34 -11.38 11.24
N TYR A 64 -11.41 -11.14 10.32
CA TYR A 64 -10.22 -11.95 10.07
C TYR A 64 -10.49 -13.40 9.66
N ASN A 65 -11.68 -13.70 9.16
CA ASN A 65 -11.96 -15.01 8.60
C ASN A 65 -11.30 -15.17 7.22
N LYS A 66 -10.21 -15.97 7.19
CA LYS A 66 -9.42 -16.20 5.99
C LYS A 66 -10.18 -16.87 4.85
N SER A 67 -11.14 -17.75 5.16
CA SER A 67 -11.89 -18.50 4.13
C SER A 67 -12.77 -17.58 3.27
N LYS A 68 -13.12 -16.39 3.78
CA LYS A 68 -13.89 -15.39 3.03
C LYS A 68 -13.04 -14.52 2.11
N CYS A 69 -11.72 -14.64 2.19
CA CYS A 69 -10.75 -13.78 1.50
C CYS A 69 -9.77 -14.57 0.62
N GLU A 70 -10.12 -15.81 0.24
CA GLU A 70 -9.23 -16.70 -0.52
C GLU A 70 -8.78 -16.08 -1.84
N LEU A 71 -9.70 -15.44 -2.58
CA LEU A 71 -9.41 -14.74 -3.83
C LEU A 71 -8.33 -13.66 -3.65
N GLU A 72 -8.38 -12.90 -2.56
CA GLU A 72 -7.45 -11.79 -2.33
C GLU A 72 -6.06 -12.30 -1.97
N PHE A 73 -6.02 -13.44 -1.26
CA PHE A 73 -4.77 -14.16 -1.03
C PHE A 73 -4.21 -14.78 -2.31
N GLU A 74 -5.06 -15.32 -3.19
CA GLU A 74 -4.63 -15.85 -4.48
C GLU A 74 -4.04 -14.76 -5.36
N ASN A 75 -4.69 -13.58 -5.43
CA ASN A 75 -4.18 -12.41 -6.12
C ASN A 75 -2.81 -11.99 -5.58
N THR A 76 -2.65 -11.95 -4.26
CA THR A 76 -1.37 -11.63 -3.61
C THR A 76 -0.29 -12.67 -3.94
N ARG A 77 -0.63 -13.97 -3.96
CA ARG A 77 0.31 -15.06 -4.32
C ARG A 77 0.71 -14.98 -5.79
N ALA A 78 -0.25 -14.76 -6.69
CA ALA A 78 -0.01 -14.63 -8.12
C ALA A 78 0.93 -13.45 -8.41
N CYS A 79 0.67 -12.30 -7.79
CA CYS A 79 1.53 -11.13 -7.89
C CYS A 79 2.97 -11.44 -7.44
N LYS A 80 3.15 -12.03 -6.26
CA LYS A 80 4.48 -12.39 -5.74
C LYS A 80 5.21 -13.40 -6.63
N LYS A 81 4.48 -14.37 -7.19
CA LYS A 81 5.04 -15.36 -8.13
C LYS A 81 5.54 -14.68 -9.40
N PHE A 82 4.74 -13.78 -9.97
CA PHE A 82 5.07 -13.03 -11.18
C PHE A 82 6.31 -12.14 -10.99
N TRP A 83 6.28 -11.25 -10.00
CA TRP A 83 7.42 -10.36 -9.72
C TRP A 83 8.65 -11.12 -9.24
N GLY A 84 8.48 -12.25 -8.57
CA GLY A 84 9.57 -13.15 -8.24
C GLY A 84 10.26 -13.74 -9.47
N LYS A 85 9.52 -14.07 -10.55
CA LYS A 85 10.09 -14.51 -11.84
C LYS A 85 10.84 -13.35 -12.51
N ILE A 86 10.26 -12.15 -12.59
CA ILE A 86 10.89 -10.96 -13.17
C ILE A 86 12.19 -10.62 -12.45
N ARG A 87 12.15 -10.54 -11.11
CA ARG A 87 13.32 -10.22 -10.30
C ARG A 87 14.47 -11.19 -10.60
N ARG A 88 14.18 -12.49 -10.68
CA ARG A 88 15.17 -13.53 -11.04
C ARG A 88 15.76 -13.28 -12.43
N GLN A 89 14.93 -12.98 -13.43
CA GLN A 89 15.42 -12.67 -14.78
C GLN A 89 16.28 -11.41 -14.82
N ARG A 90 15.85 -10.33 -14.16
CA ARG A 90 16.62 -9.08 -14.08
C ARG A 90 17.95 -9.29 -13.37
N ILE A 91 18.01 -10.14 -12.34
CA ILE A 91 19.25 -10.55 -11.67
C ILE A 91 20.19 -11.25 -12.66
N VAL A 92 19.71 -12.25 -13.40
CA VAL A 92 20.52 -13.01 -14.37
C VAL A 92 21.02 -12.09 -15.50
N LYS A 93 20.19 -11.14 -15.95
CA LYS A 93 20.55 -10.13 -16.95
C LYS A 93 21.45 -9.00 -16.40
N GLY A 94 21.73 -8.97 -15.10
CA GLY A 94 22.49 -7.88 -14.46
C GLY A 94 21.76 -6.53 -14.41
N GLN A 95 20.46 -6.48 -14.67
CA GLN A 95 19.67 -5.24 -14.73
C GLN A 95 19.34 -4.71 -13.33
N ARG A 96 19.66 -3.43 -13.08
CA ARG A 96 19.32 -2.68 -11.87
C ARG A 96 18.36 -1.52 -12.21
N PRO A 97 17.41 -1.17 -11.32
CA PRO A 97 17.07 -1.86 -10.08
C PRO A 97 16.40 -3.23 -10.34
N PHE A 98 16.52 -4.16 -9.40
CA PHE A 98 16.00 -5.53 -9.56
C PHE A 98 14.48 -5.63 -9.53
N ILE A 99 13.88 -4.74 -8.74
CA ILE A 99 12.46 -4.41 -8.80
C ILE A 99 12.40 -3.10 -9.57
N PRO A 100 11.62 -3.02 -10.66
CA PRO A 100 11.49 -1.77 -11.40
C PRO A 100 10.70 -0.72 -10.61
N ASP A 101 11.02 0.53 -10.90
CA ASP A 101 10.33 1.70 -10.34
C ASP A 101 8.87 1.73 -10.79
N ILE A 102 8.02 2.45 -10.05
CA ILE A 102 6.56 2.42 -10.22
C ILE A 102 6.15 2.74 -11.67
N GLU A 103 6.80 3.74 -12.28
CA GLU A 103 6.53 4.22 -13.63
C GLU A 103 6.84 3.15 -14.70
N ASP A 104 7.89 2.35 -14.48
CA ASP A 104 8.33 1.30 -15.41
C ASP A 104 7.54 -0.01 -15.26
N ARG A 105 6.81 -0.20 -14.16
CA ARG A 105 6.16 -1.47 -13.86
C ARG A 105 5.17 -1.91 -14.94
N GLU A 106 4.47 -0.97 -15.57
CA GLU A 106 3.52 -1.31 -16.64
C GLU A 106 4.23 -1.85 -17.89
N GLU A 107 5.36 -1.25 -18.26
CA GLU A 107 6.11 -1.69 -19.43
C GLU A 107 6.80 -3.03 -19.18
N VAL A 108 7.39 -3.20 -17.99
CA VAL A 108 7.94 -4.49 -17.56
C VAL A 108 6.84 -5.57 -17.52
N LYS A 109 5.62 -5.24 -17.10
CA LYS A 109 4.50 -6.21 -17.14
C LYS A 109 4.22 -6.69 -18.56
N LYS A 110 4.28 -5.80 -19.55
CA LYS A 110 4.08 -6.16 -20.97
C LYS A 110 5.23 -7.01 -21.49
N GLU A 111 6.48 -6.62 -21.23
CA GLU A 111 7.69 -7.37 -21.63
C GLU A 111 7.64 -8.82 -21.11
N TYR A 112 7.27 -8.99 -19.84
CA TYR A 112 7.24 -10.29 -19.17
C TYR A 112 5.86 -10.96 -19.16
N ALA A 113 4.91 -10.51 -19.99
CA ALA A 113 3.55 -11.05 -20.03
C ALA A 113 3.51 -12.56 -20.33
N HIS A 114 4.53 -13.10 -21.02
CA HIS A 114 4.68 -14.53 -21.28
C HIS A 114 4.77 -15.37 -19.99
N PHE A 115 5.20 -14.78 -18.85
CA PHE A 115 5.22 -15.47 -17.55
C PHE A 115 3.87 -15.73 -16.90
N LEU A 116 2.81 -15.10 -17.42
CA LEU A 116 1.43 -15.32 -16.99
C LEU A 116 0.78 -16.52 -17.69
N LYS A 117 1.34 -16.97 -18.81
CA LYS A 117 0.81 -18.09 -19.63
C LYS A 117 1.33 -19.47 -19.19
N THR A 118 2.20 -19.52 -18.17
CA THR A 118 2.89 -20.73 -17.67
C THR A 118 2.69 -20.90 -16.17
#